data_AF-A0A3N4EEL7-F1
#
_entry.id   AF-A0A3N4EEL7-F1
#
_cell.length_a   1.000
_cell.length_b   1.000
_cell.length_c   1.000
_cell.angle_alpha   90.00
_cell.angle_beta   90.00
_cell.angle_gamma   90.00
#
_symmetry.space_group_name_H-M   'P 1'
#
loop_
_entity.id
_entity.type
_entity.pdbx_description
1 polymer ?
#
loop_
_entity_poly.entity_id
_entity_poly.type
_entity_poly.pdbx_seq_one_letter_code
_entity_poly.pdbx_strand_id
1 'polypeptide(L)'
;MRILRPWHRRLGLVSALFILLLVLTGVAINHSDDIGLAQTPVTQSWLLDYYGIPAPAHVAQFSALDTSNLPALYITDNLLWQGKRVIFEGSQTLMSASYTDNMLVAIDEQQLYLFDTAGHLQETQNSSMGLPTDLLALAVVNSRVWLNTKAGVYQADEQLIDWQLMEPIKAITWLIPNPRVDAEFIQHARSAHLNWQRVMLDLHSGRLFGALTVWLWDLFALALLLVSLSGFWIWYKQKPPR
;
A
#
# COMPACT_ATOMS: atom_id res chain seq x y z
N MET A 1 -49.96 -8.23 24.38
CA MET A 1 -48.77 -7.79 25.17
C MET A 1 -47.98 -8.93 25.81
N ARG A 2 -48.59 -10.01 26.35
CA ARG A 2 -47.86 -11.10 27.04
C ARG A 2 -46.83 -11.85 26.19
N ILE A 3 -47.06 -12.01 24.88
CA ILE A 3 -46.13 -12.69 23.95
C ILE A 3 -45.04 -11.74 23.41
N LEU A 4 -45.36 -10.44 23.25
CA LEU A 4 -44.42 -9.44 22.72
C LEU A 4 -43.25 -9.13 23.68
N ARG A 5 -43.50 -9.07 25.00
CA ARG A 5 -42.47 -8.68 25.98
C ARG A 5 -41.30 -9.66 26.09
N PRO A 6 -41.50 -11.00 26.15
CA PRO A 6 -40.39 -11.97 26.19
C PRO A 6 -39.54 -11.95 24.91
N TRP A 7 -40.17 -11.86 23.74
CA TRP A 7 -39.48 -11.79 22.46
C TRP A 7 -38.70 -10.48 22.30
N HIS A 8 -39.29 -9.35 22.65
CA HIS A 8 -38.60 -8.05 22.70
C HIS A 8 -37.38 -8.11 23.63
N ARG A 9 -37.46 -8.73 24.81
CA ARG A 9 -36.32 -8.84 25.74
C ARG A 9 -35.18 -9.69 25.17
N ARG A 10 -35.48 -10.81 24.52
CA ARG A 10 -34.46 -11.71 23.93
C ARG A 10 -33.79 -11.06 22.71
N LEU A 11 -34.58 -10.51 21.79
CA LEU A 11 -34.07 -9.78 20.63
C LEU A 11 -33.30 -8.53 21.06
N GLY A 12 -33.76 -7.84 22.10
CA GLY A 12 -33.11 -6.67 22.66
C GLY A 12 -31.71 -6.96 23.21
N LEU A 13 -31.50 -8.11 23.88
CA LEU A 13 -30.18 -8.48 24.39
C LEU A 13 -29.17 -8.73 23.25
N VAL A 14 -29.57 -9.50 22.24
CA VAL A 14 -28.73 -9.76 21.04
C VAL A 14 -28.45 -8.45 20.30
N SER A 15 -29.49 -7.63 20.13
CA SER A 15 -29.40 -6.31 19.50
C SER A 15 -28.48 -5.36 20.25
N ALA A 16 -28.45 -5.40 21.58
CA ALA A 16 -27.59 -4.55 22.40
C ALA A 16 -26.10 -4.88 22.20
N LEU A 17 -25.74 -6.17 22.15
CA LEU A 17 -24.37 -6.60 21.85
C LEU A 17 -23.96 -6.15 20.44
N PHE A 18 -24.87 -6.26 19.47
CA PHE A 18 -24.62 -5.83 18.11
C PHE A 18 -24.47 -4.31 18.00
N ILE A 19 -25.31 -3.52 18.68
CA ILE A 19 -25.12 -2.06 18.80
C ILE A 19 -23.76 -1.74 19.39
N LEU A 20 -23.35 -2.43 20.45
CA LEU A 20 -22.06 -2.17 21.10
C LEU A 20 -20.91 -2.36 20.11
N LEU A 21 -20.94 -3.44 19.31
CA LEU A 21 -19.99 -3.64 18.23
C LEU A 21 -20.02 -2.49 17.21
N LEU A 22 -21.21 -2.10 16.71
CA LEU A 22 -21.35 -1.04 15.71
C LEU A 22 -20.92 0.33 16.23
N VAL A 23 -21.18 0.64 17.49
CA VAL A 23 -20.78 1.90 18.12
C VAL A 23 -19.27 1.94 18.30
N LEU A 24 -18.65 0.89 18.85
CA LEU A 24 -17.20 0.86 19.04
C LEU A 24 -16.46 0.97 17.71
N THR A 25 -16.86 0.17 16.71
CA THR A 25 -16.25 0.22 15.37
C THR A 25 -16.56 1.53 14.66
N GLY A 26 -17.78 2.05 14.75
CA GLY A 26 -18.18 3.31 14.12
C GLY A 26 -17.43 4.51 14.68
N VAL A 27 -17.24 4.59 16.01
CA VAL A 27 -16.42 5.63 16.64
C VAL A 27 -14.97 5.51 16.20
N ALA A 28 -14.41 4.29 16.19
CA ALA A 28 -13.04 4.06 15.74
C ALA A 28 -12.83 4.48 14.27
N ILE A 29 -13.81 4.17 13.38
CA ILE A 29 -13.78 4.56 11.97
C ILE A 29 -13.89 6.08 11.81
N ASN A 30 -14.82 6.72 12.52
CA ASN A 30 -15.04 8.17 12.44
C ASN A 30 -13.83 9.00 12.89
N HIS A 31 -13.07 8.47 13.85
CA HIS A 31 -11.85 9.09 14.34
C HIS A 31 -10.59 8.43 13.77
N SER A 32 -10.70 7.68 12.67
CA SER A 32 -9.59 6.85 12.17
C SER A 32 -8.30 7.63 11.90
N ASP A 33 -8.39 8.89 11.48
CA ASP A 33 -7.23 9.78 11.35
C ASP A 33 -6.67 10.21 12.70
N ASP A 34 -7.53 10.64 13.64
CA ASP A 34 -7.13 11.10 14.98
C ASP A 34 -6.42 9.99 15.78
N ILE A 35 -6.89 8.75 15.65
CA ILE A 35 -6.33 7.58 16.36
C ILE A 35 -5.33 6.78 15.51
N GLY A 36 -5.03 7.23 14.29
CA GLY A 36 -3.98 6.64 13.46
C GLY A 36 -4.33 5.35 12.72
N LEU A 37 -5.60 4.91 12.70
CA LEU A 37 -6.01 3.67 12.02
C LEU A 37 -5.85 3.74 10.50
N ALA A 38 -5.99 4.93 9.91
CA ALA A 38 -5.82 5.13 8.47
C ALA A 38 -4.35 5.05 8.04
N GLN A 39 -3.44 5.46 8.93
CA GLN A 39 -2.00 5.54 8.69
C GLN A 39 -1.23 4.31 9.18
N THR A 40 -1.83 3.49 10.06
CA THR A 40 -1.19 2.28 10.60
C THR A 40 -1.47 1.06 9.72
N PRO A 41 -0.43 0.50 9.05
CA PRO A 41 -0.59 -0.68 8.24
C PRO A 41 -0.74 -1.94 9.11
N VAL A 42 -1.41 -2.95 8.56
CA VAL A 42 -1.57 -4.27 9.18
C VAL A 42 -0.33 -5.10 8.90
N THR A 43 0.41 -5.47 9.93
CA THR A 43 1.68 -6.21 9.79
C THR A 43 1.54 -7.70 10.07
N GLN A 44 0.39 -8.16 10.57
CA GLN A 44 0.15 -9.55 10.93
C GLN A 44 -0.06 -10.40 9.67
N SER A 45 0.85 -11.35 9.42
CA SER A 45 0.84 -12.18 8.21
C SER A 45 -0.49 -12.92 8.00
N TRP A 46 -1.05 -13.52 9.04
CA TRP A 46 -2.32 -14.26 8.93
C TRP A 46 -3.47 -13.38 8.45
N LEU A 47 -3.48 -12.09 8.84
CA LEU A 47 -4.53 -11.17 8.45
C LEU A 47 -4.31 -10.68 7.01
N LEU A 48 -3.05 -10.42 6.62
CA LEU A 48 -2.71 -10.15 5.22
C LEU A 48 -3.08 -11.33 4.31
N ASP A 49 -2.82 -12.56 4.75
CA ASP A 49 -3.18 -13.78 4.03
C ASP A 49 -4.71 -13.93 3.93
N TYR A 50 -5.44 -13.61 5.01
CA TYR A 50 -6.91 -13.59 5.00
C TYR A 50 -7.47 -12.59 3.99
N TYR A 51 -6.83 -11.42 3.88
CA TYR A 51 -7.16 -10.39 2.88
C TYR A 51 -6.65 -10.69 1.48
N GLY A 52 -5.92 -11.80 1.28
CA GLY A 52 -5.40 -12.19 -0.03
C GLY A 52 -4.29 -11.29 -0.54
N ILE A 53 -3.46 -10.71 0.34
CA ILE A 53 -2.36 -9.81 0.00
C ILE A 53 -1.06 -10.62 -0.11
N PRO A 54 -0.62 -11.01 -1.32
CA PRO A 54 0.59 -11.80 -1.50
C PRO A 54 1.85 -10.98 -1.21
N ALA A 55 3.00 -11.66 -1.10
CA ALA A 55 4.29 -10.98 -1.22
C ALA A 55 4.46 -10.42 -2.64
N PRO A 56 5.19 -9.29 -2.82
CA PRO A 56 5.51 -8.80 -4.16
C PRO A 56 6.24 -9.87 -4.97
N ALA A 57 5.96 -9.93 -6.28
CA ALA A 57 6.53 -10.97 -7.15
C ALA A 57 8.02 -10.72 -7.39
N HIS A 58 8.40 -9.45 -7.54
CA HIS A 58 9.76 -9.00 -7.63
C HIS A 58 10.11 -8.11 -6.44
N VAL A 59 11.21 -8.42 -5.76
CA VAL A 59 11.77 -7.57 -4.69
C VAL A 59 13.26 -7.44 -4.92
N ALA A 60 13.74 -6.20 -5.00
CA ALA A 60 15.14 -5.88 -5.18
C ALA A 60 15.55 -4.77 -4.22
N GLN A 61 16.73 -4.89 -3.63
CA GLN A 61 17.35 -3.82 -2.85
C GLN A 61 18.58 -3.33 -3.60
N PHE A 62 18.67 -2.02 -3.79
CA PHE A 62 19.85 -1.37 -4.34
C PHE A 62 20.54 -0.60 -3.23
N SER A 63 21.81 -0.94 -2.97
CA SER A 63 22.62 -0.24 -1.98
C SER A 63 22.87 1.20 -2.43
N ALA A 64 22.85 2.14 -1.49
CA ALA A 64 23.48 3.43 -1.70
C ALA A 64 24.96 3.18 -1.98
N LEU A 65 25.47 3.58 -3.15
CA LEU A 65 26.91 3.57 -3.43
C LEU A 65 27.61 4.34 -2.31
N ASP A 66 28.44 3.66 -1.52
CA ASP A 66 29.47 4.21 -0.62
C ASP A 66 29.10 5.33 0.37
N THR A 67 27.81 5.67 0.55
CA THR A 67 27.36 6.69 1.49
C THR A 67 26.52 6.05 2.59
N SER A 68 27.14 5.83 3.76
CA SER A 68 26.52 5.29 4.98
C SER A 68 25.32 6.09 5.52
N ASN A 69 25.01 7.25 4.91
CA ASN A 69 23.96 8.17 5.37
C ASN A 69 22.73 8.27 4.44
N LEU A 70 22.71 7.59 3.29
CA LEU A 70 21.54 7.62 2.40
C LEU A 70 20.59 6.44 2.67
N PRO A 71 19.26 6.64 2.63
CA PRO A 71 18.30 5.55 2.78
C PRO A 71 18.47 4.51 1.69
N ALA A 72 18.41 3.22 2.05
CA ALA A 72 18.39 2.13 1.06
C ALA A 72 17.22 2.29 0.08
N LEU A 73 17.46 1.94 -1.18
CA LEU A 73 16.43 1.91 -2.21
C LEU A 73 15.92 0.49 -2.36
N TYR A 74 14.61 0.34 -2.41
CA TYR A 74 13.98 -0.93 -2.70
C TYR A 74 13.03 -0.78 -3.86
N ILE A 75 12.91 -1.83 -4.66
CA ILE A 75 11.90 -1.98 -5.68
C ILE A 75 11.04 -3.18 -5.32
N THR A 76 9.72 -3.00 -5.37
CA THR A 76 8.75 -4.10 -5.28
C THR A 76 7.78 -4.01 -6.45
N ASP A 77 7.91 -4.92 -7.40
CA ASP A 77 7.19 -4.87 -8.68
C ASP A 77 7.35 -3.49 -9.35
N ASN A 78 6.30 -2.69 -9.43
CA ASN A 78 6.30 -1.33 -10.01
C ASN A 78 6.55 -0.21 -8.98
N LEU A 79 6.71 -0.53 -7.70
CA LEU A 79 6.90 0.47 -6.64
C LEU A 79 8.37 0.71 -6.34
N LEU A 80 8.75 1.98 -6.23
CA LEU A 80 10.04 2.42 -5.72
C LEU A 80 9.90 2.91 -4.28
N TRP A 81 10.81 2.45 -3.44
CA TRP A 81 10.86 2.76 -2.03
C TRP A 81 12.17 3.44 -1.66
N GLN A 82 12.06 4.47 -0.83
CA GLN A 82 13.18 5.09 -0.16
C GLN A 82 13.08 4.76 1.34
N GLY A 83 13.92 3.84 1.80
CA GLY A 83 13.76 3.22 3.12
C GLY A 83 12.44 2.44 3.20
N LYS A 84 11.53 2.86 4.08
CA LYS A 84 10.21 2.24 4.30
C LYS A 84 9.05 3.01 3.64
N ARG A 85 9.35 4.07 2.89
CA ARG A 85 8.35 4.93 2.25
C ARG A 85 8.31 4.67 0.74
N VAL A 86 7.12 4.43 0.21
CA VAL A 86 6.89 4.45 -1.24
C VAL A 86 7.07 5.88 -1.75
N ILE A 87 7.95 6.06 -2.73
CA ILE A 87 8.19 7.37 -3.36
C ILE A 87 7.64 7.44 -4.78
N PHE A 88 7.41 6.29 -5.43
CA PHE A 88 6.90 6.26 -6.79
C PHE A 88 6.23 4.93 -7.12
N GLU A 89 5.24 4.98 -8.00
CA GLU A 89 4.58 3.83 -8.62
C GLU A 89 4.69 3.97 -10.15
N GLY A 90 5.47 3.08 -10.75
CA GLY A 90 5.66 3.01 -12.20
C GLY A 90 4.47 2.36 -12.90
N SER A 91 4.38 2.61 -14.20
CA SER A 91 3.40 1.92 -15.06
C SER A 91 3.79 0.47 -15.35
N GLN A 92 5.05 0.11 -15.11
CA GLN A 92 5.61 -1.23 -15.26
C GLN A 92 6.54 -1.58 -14.09
N THR A 93 6.94 -2.85 -14.02
CA THR A 93 7.95 -3.33 -13.08
C THR A 93 9.24 -2.55 -13.23
N LEU A 94 9.67 -1.91 -12.14
CA LEU A 94 10.95 -1.20 -12.11
C LEU A 94 12.08 -2.22 -12.06
N MET A 95 13.20 -1.91 -12.71
CA MET A 95 14.34 -2.83 -12.81
C MET A 95 15.48 -2.44 -11.89
N SER A 96 15.80 -1.15 -11.81
CA SER A 96 16.92 -0.67 -10.99
C SER A 96 16.75 0.78 -10.59
N ALA A 97 17.35 1.13 -9.46
CA ALA A 97 17.38 2.49 -8.95
C ALA A 97 18.73 2.78 -8.27
N SER A 98 19.16 4.03 -8.32
CA SER A 98 20.41 4.47 -7.71
C SER A 98 20.40 5.95 -7.36
N TYR A 99 21.28 6.32 -6.44
CA TYR A 99 21.62 7.71 -6.23
C TYR A 99 22.75 8.12 -7.18
N THR A 100 22.68 9.37 -7.60
CA THR A 100 23.77 10.14 -8.18
C THR A 100 24.10 11.29 -7.22
N ASP A 101 24.92 12.25 -7.63
CA ASP A 101 25.39 13.33 -6.72
C ASP A 101 24.26 14.21 -6.17
N ASN A 102 23.22 14.48 -6.95
CA ASN A 102 22.15 15.43 -6.59
C ASN A 102 20.72 14.91 -6.85
N MET A 103 20.58 13.66 -7.30
CA MET A 103 19.30 13.11 -7.69
C MET A 103 19.28 11.59 -7.53
N LEU A 104 18.07 11.02 -7.51
CA LEU A 104 17.85 9.59 -7.63
C LEU A 104 17.35 9.30 -9.04
N VAL A 105 17.86 8.21 -9.61
CA VAL A 105 17.47 7.71 -10.93
C VAL A 105 16.92 6.30 -10.79
N ALA A 106 15.79 6.02 -11.43
CA ALA A 106 15.25 4.67 -11.56
C ALA A 106 14.84 4.39 -13.00
N ILE A 107 14.81 3.11 -13.39
CA ILE A 107 14.41 2.69 -14.74
C ILE A 107 13.44 1.52 -14.70
N ASP A 108 12.54 1.48 -15.67
CA ASP A 108 11.91 0.25 -16.18
C ASP A 108 12.46 -0.08 -17.59
N GLU A 109 11.83 -0.99 -18.33
CA GLU A 109 12.31 -1.40 -19.67
C GLU A 109 12.19 -0.27 -20.73
N GLN A 110 11.37 0.76 -20.52
CA GLN A 110 11.13 1.83 -21.52
C GLN A 110 11.22 3.27 -20.98
N GLN A 111 11.24 3.47 -19.67
CA GLN A 111 11.23 4.77 -19.03
C GLN A 111 12.36 4.91 -18.03
N LEU A 112 12.84 6.14 -17.93
CA LEU A 112 13.79 6.58 -16.93
C LEU A 112 13.14 7.68 -16.10
N TYR A 113 13.21 7.52 -14.79
CA TYR A 113 12.56 8.37 -13.81
C TYR A 113 13.61 9.11 -13.01
N LEU A 114 13.48 10.43 -12.95
CA LEU A 114 14.40 11.34 -12.28
C LEU A 114 13.72 11.94 -11.06
N PHE A 115 14.36 11.83 -9.91
CA PHE A 115 13.83 12.31 -8.63
C PHE A 115 14.83 13.23 -7.95
N ASP A 116 14.34 14.14 -7.12
CA ASP A 116 15.21 14.80 -6.15
C ASP A 116 15.70 13.80 -5.08
N THR A 117 16.64 14.23 -4.24
CA THR A 117 17.15 13.38 -3.13
C THR A 117 16.09 13.07 -2.07
N ALA A 118 15.01 13.84 -2.03
CA ALA A 118 13.86 13.61 -1.15
C ALA A 118 12.84 12.63 -1.75
N GLY A 119 13.07 12.10 -2.96
CA GLY A 119 12.21 11.12 -3.63
C GLY A 119 11.02 11.73 -4.37
N HIS A 120 10.97 13.05 -4.60
CA HIS A 120 9.93 13.65 -5.44
C HIS A 120 10.31 13.52 -6.91
N LEU A 121 9.41 12.94 -7.71
CA LEU A 121 9.58 12.82 -9.16
C LEU A 121 9.66 14.22 -9.78
N GLN A 122 10.75 14.46 -10.50
CA GLN A 122 11.00 15.69 -11.26
C GLN A 122 10.67 15.49 -12.73
N GLU A 123 11.08 14.36 -13.30
CA GLU A 123 10.97 14.11 -14.74
C GLU A 123 10.84 12.62 -15.05
N THR A 124 10.13 12.32 -16.14
CA THR A 124 10.05 10.99 -16.75
C THR A 124 10.48 11.11 -18.20
N GLN A 125 11.52 10.37 -18.57
CA GLN A 125 12.03 10.28 -19.92
C GLN A 125 11.59 8.98 -20.58
N ASN A 126 11.36 9.05 -21.89
CA ASN A 126 11.07 7.91 -22.74
C ASN A 126 11.69 8.13 -24.13
N SER A 127 11.47 7.19 -25.06
CA SER A 127 12.06 7.23 -26.39
C SER A 127 11.75 8.48 -27.21
N SER A 128 10.63 9.16 -26.97
CA SER A 128 10.30 10.43 -27.64
C SER A 128 11.20 11.60 -27.21
N MET A 129 11.86 11.49 -26.05
CA MET A 129 12.81 12.46 -25.52
C MET A 129 14.27 12.07 -25.79
N GLY A 130 14.51 11.03 -26.61
CA GLY A 130 15.86 10.57 -26.92
C GLY A 130 16.41 9.48 -26.00
N LEU A 131 15.62 8.99 -25.03
CA LEU A 131 16.00 7.84 -24.21
C LEU A 131 16.15 6.57 -25.10
N PRO A 132 17.24 5.81 -24.97
CA PRO A 132 17.37 4.51 -25.62
C PRO A 132 16.23 3.56 -25.26
N THR A 133 15.78 2.73 -26.21
CA THR A 133 14.73 1.72 -25.95
C THR A 133 15.32 0.42 -25.42
N ASP A 134 14.45 -0.44 -24.87
CA ASP A 134 14.81 -1.77 -24.39
C ASP A 134 15.91 -1.73 -23.32
N LEU A 135 15.67 -0.93 -22.28
CA LEU A 135 16.58 -0.80 -21.15
C LEU A 135 16.70 -2.14 -20.42
N LEU A 136 17.91 -2.49 -20.01
CA LEU A 136 18.23 -3.75 -19.34
C LEU A 136 18.90 -3.54 -17.98
N ALA A 137 19.74 -2.52 -17.85
CA ALA A 137 20.46 -2.24 -16.61
C ALA A 137 20.88 -0.77 -16.51
N LEU A 138 20.98 -0.29 -15.26
CA LEU A 138 21.50 1.02 -14.90
C LEU A 138 22.88 0.85 -14.25
N ALA A 139 23.79 1.79 -14.51
CA ALA A 139 25.00 1.97 -13.72
C ALA A 139 25.26 3.45 -13.46
N VAL A 140 25.92 3.75 -12.34
CA VAL A 140 26.42 5.08 -12.03
C VAL A 140 27.93 4.96 -11.84
N VAL A 141 28.70 5.56 -12.75
CA VAL A 141 30.17 5.51 -12.73
C VAL A 141 30.70 6.93 -12.89
N ASN A 142 31.48 7.40 -11.91
CA ASN A 142 31.98 8.78 -11.85
C ASN A 142 30.87 9.82 -12.01
N SER A 143 29.77 9.64 -11.27
CA SER A 143 28.58 10.51 -11.29
C SER A 143 27.85 10.60 -12.64
N ARG A 144 28.21 9.77 -13.61
CA ARG A 144 27.51 9.65 -14.90
C ARG A 144 26.61 8.43 -14.90
N VAL A 145 25.42 8.60 -15.45
CA VAL A 145 24.48 7.52 -15.66
C VAL A 145 24.82 6.79 -16.95
N TRP A 146 24.84 5.46 -16.86
CA TRP A 146 25.01 4.56 -17.97
C TRP A 146 23.82 3.62 -18.05
N LEU A 147 23.37 3.34 -19.27
CA LEU A 147 22.29 2.42 -19.57
C LEU A 147 22.79 1.29 -20.46
N ASN A 148 22.51 0.06 -20.06
CA ASN A 148 22.65 -1.10 -20.92
C ASN A 148 21.32 -1.32 -21.64
N THR A 149 21.35 -1.45 -22.96
CA THR A 149 20.15 -1.75 -23.75
C THR A 149 20.43 -2.90 -24.72
N LYS A 150 19.38 -3.40 -25.37
CA LYS A 150 19.55 -4.39 -26.46
C LYS A 150 20.38 -3.84 -27.64
N ALA A 151 20.41 -2.53 -27.84
CA ALA A 151 21.12 -1.88 -28.94
C ALA A 151 22.59 -1.50 -28.61
N GLY A 152 22.96 -1.51 -27.33
CA GLY A 152 24.32 -1.20 -26.88
C GLY A 152 24.35 -0.48 -25.55
N VAL A 153 25.52 0.06 -25.21
CA VAL A 153 25.73 0.81 -23.96
C VAL A 153 25.64 2.30 -24.24
N TYR A 154 24.78 2.99 -23.50
CA TYR A 154 24.60 4.43 -23.62
C TYR A 154 25.09 5.14 -22.37
N GLN A 155 25.68 6.32 -22.55
CA GLN A 155 26.06 7.23 -21.48
C GLN A 155 25.26 8.52 -21.59
N ALA A 156 24.75 8.98 -20.46
CA ALA A 156 24.17 10.32 -20.34
C ALA A 156 25.25 11.41 -20.31
N ASP A 157 24.91 12.58 -20.82
CA ASP A 157 25.61 13.81 -20.51
C ASP A 157 25.43 14.23 -19.02
N GLU A 158 25.97 15.37 -18.60
CA GLU A 158 25.91 15.77 -17.17
C GLU A 158 24.49 16.14 -16.73
N GLN A 159 23.65 16.56 -17.66
CA GLN A 159 22.28 16.99 -17.39
C GLN A 159 21.26 15.85 -17.52
N LEU A 160 21.69 14.65 -17.94
CA LEU A 160 20.83 13.50 -18.22
C LEU A 160 19.78 13.81 -19.31
N ILE A 161 20.16 14.56 -20.32
CA ILE A 161 19.30 14.94 -21.45
C ILE A 161 19.72 14.15 -22.70
N ASP A 162 21.02 14.11 -22.99
CA ASP A 162 21.56 13.52 -24.20
C ASP A 162 22.18 12.15 -23.93
N TRP A 163 21.78 11.16 -24.73
CA TRP A 163 22.27 9.79 -24.63
C TRP A 163 23.17 9.44 -25.82
N GLN A 164 24.43 9.11 -25.53
CA GLN A 164 25.41 8.75 -26.54
C GLN A 164 25.72 7.27 -26.48
N LEU A 165 25.70 6.59 -27.64
CA LEU A 165 26.18 5.22 -27.77
C LEU A 165 27.69 5.18 -27.56
N MET A 166 28.14 4.36 -26.62
CA MET A 166 29.53 4.26 -26.19
C MET A 166 30.01 2.83 -26.26
N GLU A 167 31.28 2.67 -26.61
CA GLU A 167 32.03 1.41 -26.48
C GLU A 167 32.96 1.53 -25.27
N PRO A 168 32.57 1.02 -24.08
CA PRO A 168 33.33 1.26 -22.86
C PRO A 168 34.71 0.61 -22.92
N ILE A 169 35.76 1.42 -22.75
CA ILE A 169 37.16 0.93 -22.75
C ILE A 169 37.41 0.01 -21.53
N LYS A 170 36.67 0.21 -20.44
CA LYS A 170 36.68 -0.63 -19.23
C LYS A 170 35.30 -1.20 -19.00
N ALA A 171 35.24 -2.41 -18.45
CA ALA A 171 33.98 -3.04 -18.07
C ALA A 171 33.22 -2.16 -17.06
N ILE A 172 31.95 -1.90 -17.35
CA ILE A 172 31.05 -1.16 -16.46
C ILE A 172 30.52 -2.12 -15.40
N THR A 173 30.58 -1.71 -14.14
CA THR A 173 29.91 -2.41 -13.04
C THR A 173 28.44 -2.00 -13.01
N TRP A 174 27.59 -2.82 -13.62
CA TRP A 174 26.14 -2.63 -13.59
C TRP A 174 25.59 -2.77 -12.17
N LEU A 175 24.51 -2.04 -11.87
CA LEU A 175 23.81 -2.20 -10.61
C LEU A 175 23.14 -3.56 -10.57
N ILE A 176 23.61 -4.39 -9.64
CA ILE A 176 23.05 -5.71 -9.38
C ILE A 176 22.31 -5.58 -8.05
N PRO A 177 21.04 -6.03 -7.97
CA PRO A 177 20.31 -6.00 -6.70
C PRO A 177 21.01 -6.87 -5.67
N ASN A 178 20.93 -6.47 -4.40
CA ASN A 178 21.41 -7.27 -3.29
C ASN A 178 20.72 -8.66 -3.34
N PRO A 179 21.48 -9.77 -3.34
CA PRO A 179 20.92 -11.12 -3.49
C PRO A 179 19.96 -11.53 -2.37
N ARG A 180 19.93 -10.80 -1.25
CA ARG A 180 18.98 -11.04 -0.15
C ARG A 180 18.39 -9.72 0.30
N VAL A 181 17.06 -9.64 0.21
CA VAL A 181 16.28 -8.58 0.81
C VAL A 181 15.75 -9.06 2.16
N ASP A 182 15.74 -8.16 3.13
CA ASP A 182 15.27 -8.45 4.48
C ASP A 182 13.79 -8.89 4.48
N ALA A 183 13.49 -9.98 5.19
CA ALA A 183 12.13 -10.48 5.36
C ALA A 183 11.23 -9.44 6.06
N GLU A 184 11.79 -8.60 6.94
CA GLU A 184 11.04 -7.50 7.55
C GLU A 184 10.58 -6.48 6.51
N PHE A 185 11.43 -6.16 5.52
CA PHE A 185 11.06 -5.25 4.44
C PHE A 185 9.98 -5.88 3.54
N ILE A 186 10.11 -7.16 3.19
CA ILE A 186 9.10 -7.86 2.38
C ILE A 186 7.74 -7.82 3.08
N GLN A 187 7.70 -8.07 4.39
CA GLN A 187 6.47 -8.00 5.17
C GLN A 187 5.90 -6.57 5.23
N HIS A 188 6.76 -5.55 5.33
CA HIS A 188 6.36 -4.15 5.27
C HIS A 188 5.81 -3.75 3.90
N ALA A 189 6.41 -4.23 2.81
CA ALA A 189 5.91 -4.00 1.46
C ALA A 189 4.52 -4.63 1.25
N ARG A 190 4.27 -5.81 1.85
CA ARG A 190 2.93 -6.41 1.87
C ARG A 190 1.93 -5.54 2.63
N SER A 191 2.31 -5.03 3.79
CA SER A 191 1.41 -4.29 4.68
C SER A 191 0.99 -2.91 4.15
N ALA A 192 1.71 -2.35 3.18
CA ALA A 192 1.39 -1.06 2.57
C ALA A 192 -0.03 -0.95 2.01
N HIS A 193 -0.63 -2.08 1.64
CA HIS A 193 -1.93 -2.15 0.96
C HIS A 193 -3.12 -2.38 1.91
N LEU A 194 -2.89 -2.51 3.22
CA LEU A 194 -3.95 -2.74 4.21
C LEU A 194 -3.68 -1.96 5.50
N ASN A 195 -4.62 -1.11 5.88
CA ASN A 195 -4.59 -0.37 7.14
C ASN A 195 -5.69 -0.86 8.11
N TRP A 196 -5.56 -0.49 9.39
CA TRP A 196 -6.53 -0.89 10.40
C TRP A 196 -7.91 -0.26 10.21
N GLN A 197 -8.00 0.91 9.58
CA GLN A 197 -9.28 1.52 9.22
C GLN A 197 -10.08 0.58 8.31
N ARG A 198 -9.43 -0.02 7.30
CA ARG A 198 -10.09 -0.98 6.40
C ARG A 198 -10.59 -2.21 7.15
N VAL A 199 -9.77 -2.75 8.05
CA VAL A 199 -10.17 -3.90 8.90
C VAL A 199 -11.39 -3.56 9.76
N MET A 200 -11.40 -2.37 10.38
CA MET A 200 -12.54 -1.91 11.18
C MET A 200 -13.80 -1.69 10.33
N LEU A 201 -13.67 -1.13 9.12
CA LEU A 201 -14.77 -0.97 8.17
C LEU A 201 -15.37 -2.31 7.75
N ASP A 202 -14.53 -3.31 7.48
CA ASP A 202 -14.99 -4.64 7.10
C ASP A 202 -15.63 -5.36 8.30
N LEU A 203 -15.13 -5.15 9.53
CA LEU A 203 -15.79 -5.64 10.74
C LEU A 203 -17.15 -4.97 10.95
N HIS A 204 -17.22 -3.65 10.81
CA HIS A 204 -18.44 -2.85 10.97
C HIS A 204 -19.53 -3.25 9.97
N SER A 205 -19.15 -3.55 8.74
CA SER A 205 -20.06 -3.98 7.67
C SER A 205 -20.30 -5.49 7.60
N GLY A 206 -19.68 -6.28 8.48
CA GLY A 206 -19.78 -7.74 8.49
C GLY A 206 -18.99 -8.42 7.35
N ARG A 207 -18.31 -7.67 6.49
CA ARG A 207 -17.47 -8.20 5.39
C ARG A 207 -16.22 -8.93 5.86
N LEU A 208 -15.73 -8.64 7.06
CA LEU A 208 -14.55 -9.28 7.64
C LEU A 208 -14.72 -10.81 7.77
N PHE A 209 -15.93 -11.34 7.71
CA PHE A 209 -16.19 -12.79 7.82
C PHE A 209 -16.74 -13.39 6.50
N GLY A 210 -16.64 -12.65 5.39
CA GLY A 210 -17.06 -13.07 4.06
C GLY A 210 -18.39 -12.48 3.61
N ALA A 211 -18.86 -12.90 2.42
CA ALA A 211 -20.07 -12.35 1.80
C ALA A 211 -21.36 -12.77 2.52
N LEU A 212 -21.39 -13.97 3.10
CA LEU A 212 -22.57 -14.51 3.79
C LEU A 212 -22.90 -13.72 5.07
N THR A 213 -21.88 -13.21 5.76
CA THR A 213 -22.06 -12.48 7.03
C THR A 213 -22.60 -11.08 6.85
N VAL A 214 -22.56 -10.51 5.64
CA VAL A 214 -23.26 -9.27 5.32
C VAL A 214 -24.78 -9.45 5.49
N TRP A 215 -25.35 -10.56 4.99
CA TRP A 215 -26.77 -10.89 5.18
C TRP A 215 -27.12 -11.13 6.65
N LEU A 216 -26.17 -11.65 7.44
CA LEU A 216 -26.35 -11.78 8.88
C LEU A 216 -26.38 -10.41 9.57
N TRP A 217 -25.55 -9.46 9.14
CA TRP A 217 -25.60 -8.07 9.59
C TRP A 217 -26.93 -7.42 9.26
N ASP A 218 -27.46 -7.64 8.05
CA ASP A 218 -28.79 -7.16 7.64
C ASP A 218 -29.89 -7.75 8.52
N LEU A 219 -29.78 -9.03 8.90
CA LEU A 219 -30.71 -9.66 9.83
C LEU A 219 -30.66 -9.01 11.23
N PHE A 220 -29.47 -8.67 11.73
CA PHE A 220 -29.35 -7.93 12.99
C PHE A 220 -29.89 -6.51 12.88
N ALA A 221 -29.68 -5.83 11.75
CA ALA A 221 -30.28 -4.51 11.48
C ALA A 221 -31.82 -4.58 11.46
N LEU A 222 -32.39 -5.63 10.87
CA LEU A 222 -33.83 -5.87 10.90
C LEU A 222 -34.32 -6.16 12.32
N ALA A 223 -33.59 -6.96 13.10
CA ALA A 223 -33.92 -7.21 14.51
C ALA A 223 -33.92 -5.91 15.33
N LEU A 224 -32.94 -5.03 15.09
CA LEU A 224 -32.87 -3.70 15.70
C LEU A 224 -34.07 -2.82 15.34
N LEU A 225 -34.48 -2.82 14.07
CA LEU A 225 -35.67 -2.12 13.62
C LEU A 225 -36.92 -2.64 14.36
N LEU A 226 -37.08 -3.96 14.45
CA LEU A 226 -38.21 -4.59 15.15
C LEU A 226 -38.22 -4.27 16.65
N VAL A 227 -37.06 -4.31 17.31
CA VAL A 227 -36.91 -3.94 18.73
C VAL A 227 -37.25 -2.46 18.93
N SER A 228 -36.79 -1.57 18.05
CA SER A 228 -37.06 -0.13 18.12
C SER A 228 -38.56 0.17 17.96
N LEU A 229 -39.20 -0.40 16.94
CA LEU A 229 -40.63 -0.24 16.69
C LEU A 229 -41.49 -0.83 17.81
N SER A 230 -41.13 -2.03 18.29
CA SER A 230 -41.87 -2.68 19.38
C SER A 230 -41.69 -1.94 20.71
N GLY A 231 -40.51 -1.37 20.98
CA GLY A 231 -40.25 -0.51 22.14
C GLY A 231 -41.12 0.75 22.10
N PHE A 232 -41.14 1.45 20.96
CA PHE A 232 -41.99 2.63 20.75
C PHE A 232 -43.48 2.28 20.93
N TRP A 233 -43.95 1.17 20.35
CA TRP A 233 -45.34 0.73 20.51
C TRP A 233 -45.70 0.40 21.96
N ILE A 234 -44.79 -0.26 22.70
CA ILE A 234 -44.97 -0.57 24.11
C ILE A 234 -45.08 0.72 24.92
N TRP A 235 -44.21 1.70 24.68
CA TRP A 235 -44.24 3.02 25.33
C TRP A 235 -45.54 3.77 25.00
N TYR A 236 -45.94 3.86 23.73
CA TYR A 236 -47.17 4.53 23.30
C TYR A 236 -48.43 3.93 23.94
N LYS A 237 -48.46 2.61 24.14
CA LYS A 237 -49.59 1.91 24.76
C LYS A 237 -49.53 1.88 26.30
N GLN A 238 -48.45 2.37 26.94
CA GLN A 238 -48.40 2.48 28.40
C GLN A 238 -49.36 3.58 28.85
N LYS A 239 -50.33 3.22 29.70
CA LYS A 239 -51.14 4.22 30.41
C LYS A 239 -50.27 4.81 31.52
N PRO A 240 -50.32 6.14 31.77
CA PRO A 240 -49.62 6.72 32.90
C PRO A 240 -50.04 6.01 34.20
N PRO A 241 -49.12 5.84 35.17
CA PRO A 241 -49.47 5.26 36.45
C PRO A 241 -50.60 6.10 37.07
N ARG A 242 -51.66 5.41 37.52
CA ARG A 242 -52.72 6.02 38.32
C ARG A 242 -52.22 6.27 39.74
#